data_AF-A0A531KVA7-F1
#
_entry.id   AF-A0A531KVA7-F1
#
_cell.length_a   1.000
_cell.length_b   1.000
_cell.length_c   1.000
_cell.angle_alpha   90.00
_cell.angle_beta   90.00
_cell.angle_gamma   90.00
#
_symmetry.space_group_name_H-M   'P 1'
#
loop_
_entity.id
_entity.type
_entity.pdbx_description
1 polymer ?
#
loop_
_entity_poly.entity_id
_entity_poly.type
_entity_poly.pdbx_seq_one_letter_code
_entity_poly.pdbx_strand_id
1 'polypeptide(L)'
;MPMPSAVDLAAHPLTSWQGPLGLPDFTCIGDGDFSGVFDAALTAHEAEIETIAGNAETPTIENTLAALELGGEALDHVSSIFWCRAGAHTNEAIQALERDISPKMSRHFSAISMNERLFARIDDLYQRRDALKLDSETLRVLEKTWKNFVRSGAKLDAEGKKRLAAINEELSSLGTTFGQNLLAD
;
A
#
# COMPACT_ATOMS: atom_id res chain seq x y z
N MET A 1 24.56 18.71 -12.27
CA MET A 1 23.09 18.65 -12.43
C MET A 1 22.50 18.94 -11.06
N PRO A 2 21.51 19.84 -10.93
CA PRO A 2 20.82 19.98 -9.66
C PRO A 2 20.18 18.63 -9.33
N MET A 3 20.39 18.13 -8.11
CA MET A 3 19.68 16.96 -7.61
C MET A 3 18.18 17.23 -7.77
N PRO A 4 17.37 16.27 -8.24
CA PRO A 4 15.92 16.47 -8.27
C PRO A 4 15.47 16.88 -6.87
N SER A 5 14.70 17.97 -6.78
CA SER A 5 14.13 18.43 -5.51
C SER A 5 13.37 17.26 -4.88
N ALA A 6 13.55 17.05 -3.57
CA ALA A 6 12.81 16.01 -2.85
C ALA A 6 11.30 16.23 -3.05
N VAL A 7 10.57 15.15 -3.34
CA VAL A 7 9.11 15.19 -3.51
C VAL A 7 8.47 15.52 -2.17
N ASP A 8 7.68 16.60 -2.13
CA ASP A 8 6.88 16.97 -0.97
C ASP A 8 5.48 16.34 -1.08
N LEU A 9 5.29 15.16 -0.48
CA LEU A 9 4.03 14.42 -0.52
C LEU A 9 2.85 15.18 0.11
N ALA A 10 3.10 16.14 1.01
CA ALA A 10 2.03 16.90 1.66
C ALA A 10 1.42 17.96 0.71
N ALA A 11 2.18 18.38 -0.30
CA ALA A 11 1.79 19.43 -1.24
C ALA A 11 1.66 18.95 -2.70
N HIS A 12 2.15 17.75 -3.03
CA HIS A 12 2.18 17.28 -4.41
C HIS A 12 0.76 16.98 -4.95
N PRO A 13 0.38 17.43 -6.17
CA PRO A 13 -0.97 17.22 -6.71
C PRO A 13 -1.43 15.76 -6.81
N LEU A 14 -0.48 14.83 -6.99
CA LEU A 14 -0.74 13.39 -6.98
C LEU A 14 -1.18 12.83 -5.62
N THR A 15 -0.86 13.51 -4.51
CA THR A 15 -1.06 13.00 -3.14
C THR A 15 -1.86 13.95 -2.24
N SER A 16 -2.00 15.21 -2.63
CA SER A 16 -2.74 16.25 -1.90
C SER A 16 -3.85 16.81 -2.79
N TRP A 17 -5.05 16.27 -2.65
CA TRP A 17 -6.20 16.64 -3.50
C TRP A 17 -6.95 17.82 -2.90
N GLN A 18 -6.90 18.95 -3.61
CA GLN A 18 -7.51 20.21 -3.17
C GLN A 18 -8.62 20.69 -4.12
N GLY A 19 -9.01 19.86 -5.09
CA GLY A 19 -10.06 20.19 -6.05
C GLY A 19 -11.47 20.15 -5.44
N PRO A 20 -12.50 20.56 -6.21
CA PRO A 20 -13.89 20.52 -5.76
C PRO A 20 -14.27 19.12 -5.26
N LEU A 21 -14.93 19.07 -4.10
CA LEU A 21 -15.33 17.82 -3.42
C LEU A 21 -14.15 16.91 -3.01
N GLY A 22 -12.93 17.45 -2.90
CA GLY A 22 -11.74 16.68 -2.56
C GLY A 22 -11.20 15.86 -3.73
N LEU A 23 -11.59 16.17 -4.98
CA LEU A 23 -11.11 15.48 -6.16
C LEU A 23 -9.71 15.97 -6.56
N PRO A 24 -8.90 15.12 -7.23
CA PRO A 24 -7.62 15.55 -7.79
C PRO A 24 -7.82 16.57 -8.91
N ASP A 25 -6.94 17.58 -8.96
CA ASP A 25 -6.85 18.48 -10.11
C ASP A 25 -5.94 17.88 -11.18
N PHE A 26 -6.56 17.19 -12.15
CA PHE A 26 -5.85 16.56 -13.26
C PHE A 26 -5.07 17.53 -14.16
N THR A 27 -5.36 18.84 -14.11
CA THR A 27 -4.61 19.84 -14.90
C THR A 27 -3.19 20.06 -14.37
N CYS A 28 -2.93 19.63 -13.14
CA CYS A 28 -1.65 19.77 -12.45
C CYS A 28 -0.87 18.44 -12.37
N ILE A 29 -1.23 17.42 -13.16
CA ILE A 29 -0.64 16.08 -13.09
C ILE A 29 -0.02 15.70 -14.45
N GLY A 30 1.29 15.45 -14.48
CA GLY A 30 2.02 14.93 -15.62
C GLY A 30 2.41 13.47 -15.47
N ASP A 31 2.61 12.77 -16.61
CA ASP A 31 3.11 11.37 -16.60
C ASP A 31 4.48 11.23 -15.92
N GLY A 32 5.33 12.25 -16.05
CA GLY A 32 6.68 12.24 -15.47
C GLY A 32 6.70 12.34 -13.94
N ASP A 33 5.61 12.72 -13.31
CA ASP A 33 5.55 12.94 -11.86
C ASP A 33 5.41 11.63 -11.07
N PHE A 34 4.73 10.63 -11.66
CA PHE A 34 4.33 9.42 -10.95
C PHE A 34 5.50 8.64 -10.35
N SER A 35 6.59 8.42 -11.11
CA SER A 35 7.70 7.58 -10.63
C SER A 35 8.32 8.12 -9.34
N GLY A 36 8.62 9.43 -9.31
CA GLY A 36 9.23 10.05 -8.13
C GLY A 36 8.27 10.07 -6.93
N VAL A 37 6.97 10.28 -7.18
CA VAL A 37 5.94 10.27 -6.13
C VAL A 37 5.71 8.87 -5.59
N PHE A 38 5.70 7.82 -6.43
CA PHE A 38 5.60 6.44 -5.96
C PHE A 38 6.78 6.05 -5.06
N ASP A 39 8.02 6.34 -5.47
CA ASP A 39 9.20 6.00 -4.67
C ASP A 39 9.17 6.72 -3.30
N ALA A 40 8.76 8.00 -3.27
CA ALA A 40 8.59 8.75 -2.04
C ALA A 40 7.44 8.20 -1.16
N ALA A 41 6.29 7.88 -1.75
CA ALA A 41 5.11 7.39 -1.05
C ALA A 41 5.32 5.97 -0.48
N LEU A 42 6.01 5.09 -1.21
CA LEU A 42 6.42 3.77 -0.72
C LEU A 42 7.32 3.90 0.51
N THR A 43 8.32 4.78 0.43
CA THR A 43 9.25 5.05 1.54
C THR A 43 8.51 5.61 2.76
N ALA A 44 7.60 6.56 2.56
CA ALA A 44 6.80 7.14 3.64
C ALA A 44 5.92 6.08 4.32
N HIS A 45 5.22 5.26 3.52
CA HIS A 45 4.37 4.20 4.05
C HIS A 45 5.19 3.13 4.80
N GLU A 46 6.39 2.78 4.32
CA GLU A 46 7.29 1.86 5.07
C GLU A 46 7.66 2.43 6.46
N ALA A 47 7.94 3.73 6.55
CA ALA A 47 8.25 4.39 7.82
C ALA A 47 7.04 4.45 8.78
N GLU A 48 5.83 4.67 8.26
CA GLU A 48 4.58 4.61 9.03
C GLU A 48 4.36 3.19 9.59
N ILE A 49 4.54 2.17 8.75
CA ILE A 49 4.42 0.77 9.17
C ILE A 49 5.47 0.42 10.23
N GLU A 50 6.71 0.88 10.07
CA GLU A 50 7.76 0.67 11.08
C GLU A 50 7.41 1.36 12.40
N THR A 51 6.82 2.55 12.36
CA THR A 51 6.34 3.26 13.55
C THR A 51 5.30 2.44 14.31
N ILE A 52 4.34 1.84 13.59
CA ILE A 52 3.30 0.99 14.18
C ILE A 52 3.93 -0.30 14.73
N ALA A 53 4.73 -1.00 13.93
CA ALA A 53 5.34 -2.27 14.28
C ALA A 53 6.34 -2.14 15.44
N GLY A 54 7.05 -1.02 15.52
CA GLY A 54 8.07 -0.71 16.51
C GLY A 54 7.55 -0.02 17.78
N ASN A 55 6.27 0.31 17.86
CA ASN A 55 5.70 0.96 19.04
C ASN A 55 5.85 0.05 20.28
N ALA A 56 6.49 0.54 21.34
CA ALA A 56 6.76 -0.21 22.57
C ALA A 56 5.53 -0.32 23.50
N GLU A 57 4.51 0.51 23.29
CA GLU A 57 3.27 0.46 24.05
C GLU A 57 2.46 -0.79 23.70
N THR A 58 1.65 -1.25 24.67
CA THR A 58 0.69 -2.33 24.47
C THR A 58 -0.24 -1.99 23.29
N PRO A 59 -0.52 -2.96 22.39
CA PRO A 59 -1.44 -2.73 21.28
C PRO A 59 -2.82 -2.25 21.75
N THR A 60 -3.25 -1.13 21.18
CA THR A 60 -4.61 -0.60 21.26
C THR A 60 -5.20 -0.49 19.86
N ILE A 61 -6.52 -0.24 19.76
CA ILE A 61 -7.16 0.01 18.47
C ILE A 61 -6.49 1.21 17.79
N GLU A 62 -6.22 2.28 18.54
CA GLU A 62 -5.68 3.53 18.02
C GLU A 62 -4.25 3.36 17.52
N ASN A 63 -3.36 2.80 18.35
CA ASN A 63 -1.93 2.73 18.04
C ASN A 63 -1.54 1.56 17.11
N THR A 64 -2.51 0.75 16.68
CA THR A 64 -2.26 -0.43 15.84
C THR A 64 -3.27 -0.55 14.71
N LEU A 65 -4.56 -0.78 15.01
CA LEU A 65 -5.55 -1.03 13.98
C LEU A 65 -5.89 0.25 13.20
N ALA A 66 -6.29 1.32 13.88
CA ALA A 66 -6.61 2.60 13.26
C ALA A 66 -5.37 3.22 12.61
N ALA A 67 -4.20 3.17 13.27
CA ALA A 67 -2.96 3.63 12.67
C ALA A 67 -2.63 2.89 11.36
N LEU A 68 -2.88 1.58 11.30
CA LEU A 68 -2.68 0.80 10.07
C LEU A 68 -3.70 1.15 8.99
N GLU A 69 -4.99 1.32 9.34
CA GLU A 69 -6.04 1.68 8.38
C GLU A 69 -5.89 3.11 7.83
N LEU A 70 -5.25 4.01 8.58
CA LEU A 70 -4.97 5.40 8.16
C LEU A 70 -3.59 5.57 7.52
N GLY A 71 -2.72 4.56 7.59
CA GLY A 71 -1.39 4.59 7.01
C GLY A 71 -1.41 4.51 5.48
N GLY A 72 -0.41 5.09 4.83
CA GLY A 72 -0.21 4.99 3.40
C GLY A 72 -1.11 5.91 2.56
N GLU A 73 -1.71 6.95 3.14
CA GLU A 73 -2.60 7.89 2.42
C GLU A 73 -1.97 8.44 1.13
N ALA A 74 -0.71 8.87 1.19
CA ALA A 74 0.00 9.36 0.00
C ALA A 74 0.13 8.27 -1.08
N LEU A 75 0.39 7.02 -0.69
CA LEU A 75 0.50 5.89 -1.61
C LEU A 75 -0.87 5.54 -2.20
N ASP A 76 -1.94 5.61 -1.41
CA ASP A 76 -3.31 5.37 -1.86
C ASP A 76 -3.77 6.42 -2.89
N HIS A 77 -3.50 7.71 -2.63
CA HIS A 77 -3.84 8.79 -3.56
C HIS A 77 -3.11 8.67 -4.90
N VAL A 78 -1.78 8.51 -4.91
CA VAL A 78 -1.05 8.37 -6.18
C VAL A 78 -1.47 7.09 -6.93
N SER A 79 -1.71 5.99 -6.20
CA SER A 79 -2.19 4.73 -6.77
C SER A 79 -3.56 4.89 -7.42
N SER A 80 -4.50 5.56 -6.74
CA SER A 80 -5.86 5.79 -7.24
C SER A 80 -5.87 6.50 -8.59
N ILE A 81 -5.03 7.52 -8.75
CA ILE A 81 -4.90 8.25 -10.02
C ILE A 81 -4.19 7.39 -11.06
N PHE A 82 -3.08 6.74 -10.68
CA PHE A 82 -2.29 5.95 -11.62
C PHE A 82 -3.09 4.79 -12.20
N TRP A 83 -3.77 4.00 -11.37
CA TRP A 83 -4.54 2.84 -11.82
C TRP A 83 -5.79 3.24 -12.61
N CYS A 84 -6.42 4.36 -12.26
CA CYS A 84 -7.46 4.96 -13.09
C CYS A 84 -6.94 5.28 -14.50
N ARG A 85 -5.76 5.89 -14.59
CA ARG A 85 -5.14 6.25 -15.87
C ARG A 85 -4.68 5.02 -16.65
N ALA A 86 -4.04 4.06 -16.00
CA ALA A 86 -3.61 2.80 -16.62
C ALA A 86 -4.79 2.02 -17.21
N GLY A 87 -5.96 2.05 -16.55
CA GLY A 87 -7.16 1.37 -17.02
C GLY A 87 -7.97 2.12 -18.07
N ALA A 88 -8.06 3.46 -17.98
CA ALA A 88 -9.01 4.25 -18.78
C ALA A 88 -8.37 5.17 -19.83
N HIS A 89 -7.12 5.61 -19.64
CA HIS A 89 -6.45 6.58 -20.51
C HIS A 89 -4.92 6.38 -20.50
N THR A 90 -4.52 5.16 -20.86
CA THR A 90 -3.12 4.76 -20.83
C THR A 90 -2.34 5.23 -22.06
N ASN A 91 -1.01 5.15 -21.97
CA ASN A 91 -0.07 5.46 -23.05
C ASN A 91 1.24 4.66 -22.81
N GLU A 92 2.21 4.78 -23.71
CA GLU A 92 3.48 4.04 -23.60
C GLU A 92 4.23 4.34 -22.29
N ALA A 93 4.19 5.58 -21.79
CA ALA A 93 4.85 5.97 -20.56
C ALA A 93 4.17 5.36 -19.33
N ILE A 94 2.84 5.39 -19.26
CA ILE A 94 2.06 4.77 -18.19
C ILE A 94 2.22 3.25 -18.20
N GLN A 95 2.18 2.59 -19.36
CA GLN A 95 2.42 1.14 -19.45
C GLN A 95 3.83 0.75 -19.05
N ALA A 96 4.84 1.57 -19.39
CA ALA A 96 6.21 1.35 -18.95
C ALA A 96 6.35 1.49 -17.44
N LEU A 97 5.73 2.51 -16.85
CA LEU A 97 5.75 2.71 -15.41
C LEU A 97 4.98 1.61 -14.68
N GLU A 98 3.87 1.13 -15.24
CA GLU A 98 3.10 0.02 -14.68
C GLU A 98 3.95 -1.24 -14.52
N ARG A 99 4.76 -1.58 -15.53
CA ARG A 99 5.69 -2.71 -15.45
C ARG A 99 6.75 -2.57 -14.36
N ASP A 100 7.16 -1.34 -14.04
CA ASP A 100 8.13 -1.07 -12.96
C ASP A 100 7.47 -1.06 -11.57
N ILE A 101 6.30 -0.42 -11.44
CA ILE A 101 5.64 -0.21 -10.16
C ILE A 101 4.90 -1.46 -9.66
N SER A 102 4.28 -2.25 -10.54
CA SER A 102 3.55 -3.47 -10.15
C SER A 102 4.36 -4.43 -9.25
N PRO A 103 5.59 -4.86 -9.63
CA PRO A 103 6.39 -5.72 -8.76
C PRO A 103 6.88 -5.01 -7.49
N LYS A 104 7.18 -3.69 -7.54
CA LYS A 104 7.54 -2.91 -6.34
C LYS A 104 6.40 -2.89 -5.32
N MET A 105 5.17 -2.64 -5.78
CA MET A 105 3.96 -2.67 -4.96
C MET A 105 3.73 -4.06 -4.35
N SER A 106 3.88 -5.12 -5.15
CA SER A 106 3.73 -6.50 -4.68
C SER A 106 4.72 -6.84 -3.56
N ARG A 107 5.99 -6.45 -3.71
CA ARG A 107 7.01 -6.60 -2.66
C ARG A 107 6.67 -5.79 -1.41
N HIS A 108 6.24 -4.54 -1.57
CA HIS A 108 5.85 -3.65 -0.47
C HIS A 108 4.75 -4.25 0.41
N PHE A 109 3.62 -4.63 -0.18
CA PHE A 109 2.50 -5.19 0.58
C PHE A 109 2.78 -6.60 1.11
N SER A 110 3.64 -7.38 0.44
CA SER A 110 4.12 -8.67 0.98
C SER A 110 4.96 -8.44 2.25
N ALA A 111 5.86 -7.45 2.24
CA ALA A 111 6.67 -7.10 3.41
C ALA A 111 5.80 -6.68 4.60
N ILE A 112 4.77 -5.84 4.37
CA ILE A 112 3.81 -5.43 5.41
C ILE A 112 3.05 -6.64 5.96
N SER A 113 2.45 -7.44 5.07
CA SER A 113 1.59 -8.56 5.47
C SER A 113 2.35 -9.68 6.19
N MET A 114 3.66 -9.81 5.95
CA MET A 114 4.52 -10.82 6.56
C MET A 114 5.39 -10.27 7.70
N ASN A 115 5.26 -8.98 8.03
CA ASN A 115 5.99 -8.33 9.13
C ASN A 115 5.55 -8.93 10.48
N GLU A 116 6.48 -9.62 11.14
CA GLU A 116 6.21 -10.37 12.37
C GLU A 116 5.84 -9.46 13.54
N ARG A 117 6.49 -8.30 13.65
CA ARG A 117 6.22 -7.33 14.72
C ARG A 117 4.84 -6.72 14.54
N LEU A 118 4.50 -6.30 13.32
CA LEU A 118 3.17 -5.76 13.02
C LEU A 118 2.08 -6.82 13.26
N PHE A 119 2.27 -8.04 12.75
CA PHE A 119 1.29 -9.10 12.93
C PHE A 119 1.10 -9.48 14.40
N ALA A 120 2.17 -9.49 15.21
CA ALA A 120 2.05 -9.77 16.64
C ALA A 120 1.14 -8.75 17.36
N ARG A 121 1.18 -7.47 16.96
CA ARG A 121 0.31 -6.43 17.52
C ARG A 121 -1.16 -6.65 17.13
N ILE A 122 -1.42 -6.99 15.87
CA ILE A 122 -2.76 -7.31 15.37
C ILE A 122 -3.31 -8.61 15.99
N ASP A 123 -2.46 -9.64 16.15
CA ASP A 123 -2.82 -10.90 16.77
C ASP A 123 -3.18 -10.70 18.25
N ASP A 124 -2.43 -9.90 19.01
CA ASP A 124 -2.80 -9.53 20.39
C ASP A 124 -4.23 -8.99 20.44
N LEU A 125 -4.53 -7.93 19.70
CA LEU A 125 -5.87 -7.33 19.66
C LEU A 125 -6.94 -8.38 19.31
N TYR A 126 -6.67 -9.22 18.30
CA TYR A 126 -7.59 -10.26 17.87
C TYR A 126 -7.85 -11.33 18.95
N GLN A 127 -6.83 -11.78 19.69
CA GLN A 127 -6.99 -12.79 20.74
C GLN A 127 -7.84 -12.27 21.91
N ARG A 128 -7.69 -11.00 22.29
CA ARG A 128 -8.43 -10.37 23.40
C ARG A 128 -9.66 -9.57 22.97
N ARG A 129 -10.08 -9.68 21.70
CA ARG A 129 -11.20 -8.89 21.14
C ARG A 129 -12.50 -8.96 21.95
N ASP A 130 -12.82 -10.11 22.54
CA ASP A 130 -14.04 -10.30 23.35
C ASP A 130 -14.00 -9.49 24.67
N ALA A 131 -12.80 -9.17 25.17
CA ALA A 131 -12.60 -8.36 26.37
C ALA A 131 -12.51 -6.84 26.07
N LEU A 132 -12.28 -6.47 24.82
CA LEU A 132 -12.10 -5.07 24.39
C LEU A 132 -13.41 -4.28 24.30
N LYS A 133 -14.57 -4.95 24.36
CA LYS A 133 -15.91 -4.33 24.27
C LYS A 133 -16.06 -3.40 23.04
N LEU A 134 -15.52 -3.85 21.90
CA LEU A 134 -15.58 -3.13 20.63
C LEU A 134 -17.01 -3.04 20.11
N ASP A 135 -17.32 -1.98 19.38
CA ASP A 135 -18.52 -1.93 18.56
C ASP A 135 -18.42 -2.93 17.39
N SER A 136 -19.54 -3.17 16.71
CA SER A 136 -19.62 -4.17 15.64
C SER A 136 -18.74 -3.86 14.43
N GLU A 137 -18.52 -2.58 14.13
CA GLU A 137 -17.72 -2.16 12.98
C GLU A 137 -16.24 -2.34 13.28
N THR A 138 -15.76 -1.85 14.42
CA THR A 138 -14.37 -2.00 14.85
C THR A 138 -13.99 -3.48 15.01
N LEU A 139 -14.87 -4.30 15.58
CA LEU A 139 -14.67 -5.75 15.66
C LEU A 139 -14.53 -6.36 14.25
N ARG A 140 -15.38 -5.94 13.31
CA ARG A 140 -15.36 -6.46 11.94
C ARG A 140 -14.08 -6.08 11.20
N VAL A 141 -13.60 -4.85 11.36
CA VAL A 141 -12.33 -4.40 10.80
C VAL A 141 -11.20 -5.27 11.34
N LEU A 142 -11.11 -5.41 12.67
CA LEU A 142 -10.09 -6.25 13.32
C LEU A 142 -10.09 -7.70 12.79
N GLU A 143 -11.26 -8.33 12.67
CA GLU A 143 -11.38 -9.68 12.14
C GLU A 143 -10.91 -9.81 10.69
N LYS A 144 -11.27 -8.82 9.84
CA LYS A 144 -10.89 -8.82 8.43
C LYS A 144 -9.40 -8.59 8.28
N THR A 145 -8.85 -7.61 9.01
CA THR A 145 -7.42 -7.29 9.00
C THR A 145 -6.62 -8.51 9.45
N TRP A 146 -6.95 -9.14 10.59
CA TRP A 146 -6.27 -10.36 11.04
C TRP A 146 -6.35 -11.51 10.03
N LYS A 147 -7.55 -11.77 9.45
CA LYS A 147 -7.73 -12.82 8.43
C LYS A 147 -6.88 -12.54 7.18
N ASN A 148 -6.79 -11.29 6.77
CA ASN A 148 -5.97 -10.89 5.63
C ASN A 148 -4.48 -11.16 5.89
N PHE A 149 -3.94 -10.78 7.04
CA PHE A 149 -2.56 -11.12 7.42
C PHE A 149 -2.30 -12.63 7.35
N VAL A 150 -3.19 -13.45 7.93
CA VAL A 150 -3.05 -14.91 7.90
C VAL A 150 -3.09 -15.45 6.46
N ARG A 151 -4.03 -14.99 5.63
CA ARG A 151 -4.15 -15.40 4.22
C ARG A 151 -2.96 -14.96 3.37
N SER A 152 -2.35 -13.83 3.72
CA SER A 152 -1.15 -13.29 3.08
C SER A 152 0.15 -13.89 3.61
N GLY A 153 0.09 -14.90 4.49
CA GLY A 153 1.24 -15.67 4.92
C GLY A 153 1.93 -15.20 6.19
N ALA A 154 1.30 -14.34 7.00
CA ALA A 154 1.90 -13.87 8.27
C ALA A 154 2.33 -15.01 9.20
N LYS A 155 1.63 -16.16 9.16
CA LYS A 155 1.90 -17.36 9.96
C LYS A 155 2.77 -18.41 9.27
N LEU A 156 3.30 -18.12 8.08
CA LEU A 156 4.28 -19.00 7.43
C LEU A 156 5.64 -18.89 8.12
N ASP A 157 6.48 -19.91 7.95
CA ASP A 157 7.90 -19.83 8.30
C ASP A 157 8.67 -18.96 7.29
N ALA A 158 9.97 -18.76 7.55
CA ALA A 158 10.81 -17.90 6.70
C ALA A 158 10.88 -18.40 5.24
N GLU A 159 10.90 -19.72 5.02
CA GLU A 159 10.92 -20.30 3.67
C GLU A 159 9.58 -20.08 2.96
N GLY A 160 8.46 -20.34 3.64
CA GLY A 160 7.12 -20.13 3.12
C GLY A 160 6.84 -18.67 2.79
N LYS A 161 7.25 -17.74 3.66
CA LYS A 161 7.15 -16.28 3.42
C LYS A 161 7.93 -15.89 2.16
N LYS A 162 9.19 -16.33 2.04
CA LYS A 162 10.04 -16.05 0.88
C LYS A 162 9.41 -16.61 -0.41
N ARG A 163 8.88 -17.84 -0.37
CA ARG A 163 8.25 -18.46 -1.54
C ARG A 163 6.97 -17.72 -1.94
N LEU A 164 6.11 -17.37 -1.00
CA LEU A 164 4.86 -16.66 -1.28
C LEU A 164 5.12 -15.25 -1.83
N ALA A 165 6.10 -14.52 -1.29
CA ALA A 165 6.49 -13.21 -1.81
C ALA A 165 6.96 -13.30 -3.28
N ALA A 166 7.80 -14.29 -3.62
CA ALA A 166 8.25 -14.50 -4.99
C ALA A 166 7.10 -14.82 -5.95
N ILE A 167 6.13 -15.62 -5.52
CA ILE A 167 4.93 -15.94 -6.32
C ILE A 167 4.09 -14.68 -6.55
N ASN A 168 3.87 -13.86 -5.51
CA ASN A 168 3.08 -12.62 -5.64
C ASN A 168 3.74 -11.62 -6.59
N GLU A 169 5.07 -11.52 -6.56
CA GLU A 169 5.84 -10.66 -7.46
C GLU A 169 5.71 -11.13 -8.92
N GLU A 170 5.88 -12.43 -9.17
CA GLU A 170 5.72 -13.03 -10.50
C GLU A 170 4.30 -12.86 -11.04
N LEU A 171 3.27 -13.12 -10.22
CA LEU A 171 1.87 -12.94 -10.59
C LEU A 171 1.55 -11.48 -10.93
N SER A 172 2.08 -10.51 -10.19
CA SER A 172 1.86 -9.09 -10.49
C SER A 172 2.44 -8.71 -11.86
N SER A 173 3.64 -9.21 -12.18
CA SER A 173 4.32 -8.95 -13.45
C SER A 173 3.57 -9.60 -14.62
N LEU A 174 3.12 -10.84 -14.44
CA LEU A 174 2.33 -11.57 -15.44
C LEU A 174 0.97 -10.92 -15.68
N GLY A 175 0.29 -10.45 -14.62
CA GLY A 175 -0.98 -9.75 -14.72
C GLY A 175 -0.89 -8.46 -15.55
N THR A 176 0.12 -7.63 -15.27
CA THR A 176 0.41 -6.44 -16.08
C THR A 176 0.69 -6.81 -17.54
N THR A 177 1.54 -7.81 -17.78
CA THR A 177 1.87 -8.25 -19.15
C THR A 177 0.64 -8.72 -19.90
N PHE A 178 -0.23 -9.50 -19.26
CA PHE A 178 -1.47 -9.97 -19.86
C PHE A 178 -2.39 -8.80 -20.23
N GLY A 179 -2.60 -7.84 -19.33
CA GLY A 179 -3.45 -6.68 -19.59
C GLY A 179 -2.95 -5.84 -20.77
N GLN A 180 -1.64 -5.64 -20.87
CA GLN A 180 -1.03 -4.88 -21.96
C GLN A 180 -1.08 -5.63 -23.30
N ASN A 181 -0.91 -6.95 -23.29
CA ASN A 181 -1.09 -7.77 -24.50
C ASN A 181 -2.53 -7.66 -25.03
N LEU A 182 -3.54 -7.77 -24.16
CA LEU A 182 -4.94 -7.66 -24.55
C LEU A 182 -5.30 -6.28 -25.12
N LEU A 183 -4.66 -5.22 -24.63
CA LEU A 183 -4.85 -3.86 -25.15
C LEU A 183 -4.25 -3.67 -26.55
N ALA A 184 -3.20 -4.42 -26.87
CA ALA A 184 -2.50 -4.33 -28.15
C ALA A 184 -3.15 -5.18 -29.27
N ASP A 185 -4.07 -6.08 -28.92
CA ASP A 185 -4.85 -6.92 -29.84
C ASP A 185 -5.97 -6.13 -30.55
#